data_AF-X0TAP2-F1
#
_entry.id   AF-X0TAP2-F1
#
_cell.length_a   1.000
_cell.length_b   1.000
_cell.length_c   1.000
_cell.angle_alpha   90.00
_cell.angle_beta   90.00
_cell.angle_gamma   90.00
#
_symmetry.space_group_name_H-M   'P 1'
#
loop_
_entity.id
_entity.type
_entity.pdbx_description
1 polymer ?
#
loop_
_entity_poly.entity_id
_entity_poly.type
_entity_poly.pdbx_seq_one_letter_code
_entity_poly.pdbx_strand_id
1 'polypeptide(L)' 'DIPIIMLTGRDQSRDKLLGFASEADDYLTKPFNADDLLSRIRKLLPKEDS' A
#
# COMPACT_ATOMS: atom_id res chain seq x y z
N ASP A 1 2.56 -11.39 -11.37
CA ASP A 1 1.69 -10.41 -10.68
C ASP A 1 2.55 -9.23 -10.26
N ILE A 2 2.05 -8.00 -10.31
CA ILE A 2 2.83 -6.78 -9.97
C ILE A 2 2.27 -6.21 -8.67
N PRO A 3 3.08 -6.08 -7.60
CA PRO A 3 2.59 -5.56 -6.34
C PRO A 3 2.21 -4.07 -6.46
N ILE A 4 1.01 -3.73 -5.99
CA ILE A 4 0.44 -2.37 -6.02
C ILE A 4 0.30 -1.86 -4.57
N ILE A 5 0.87 -0.68 -4.31
CA ILE A 5 0.64 0.07 -3.06
C ILE A 5 -0.14 1.33 -3.39
N MET A 6 -1.33 1.49 -2.82
CA MET A 6 -2.12 2.72 -2.98
C MET A 6 -1.80 3.74 -1.88
N LEU A 7 -1.49 4.98 -2.30
CA LEU A 7 -1.27 6.12 -1.39
C LEU A 7 -2.47 7.07 -1.41
N THR A 8 -3.16 7.24 -0.28
CA THR A 8 -4.39 8.05 -0.21
C THR A 8 -4.32 9.19 0.82
N GLY A 9 -5.06 10.28 0.62
CA GLY A 9 -5.13 11.42 1.56
C GLY A 9 -6.18 11.22 2.66
N ARG A 10 -5.94 11.81 3.84
CA ARG A 10 -6.87 11.80 4.99
C ARG A 10 -8.32 12.10 4.57
N ASP A 11 -9.23 11.28 5.09
CA ASP A 11 -10.71 11.40 5.11
C ASP A 11 -11.52 10.89 3.89
N GLN A 12 -10.99 9.97 3.09
CA GLN A 12 -11.86 9.25 2.14
C GLN A 12 -12.50 8.05 2.83
N SER A 13 -13.72 8.27 3.30
CA SER A 13 -14.73 7.35 3.85
C SER A 13 -14.38 5.87 3.73
N ARG A 14 -14.46 5.15 4.85
CA ARG A 14 -14.22 3.71 5.00
C ARG A 14 -14.82 2.84 3.88
N ASP A 15 -15.96 3.27 3.32
CA ASP A 15 -16.66 2.60 2.21
C ASP A 15 -15.97 2.77 0.84
N LYS A 16 -15.29 3.89 0.58
CA LYS A 16 -14.44 4.07 -0.61
C LYS A 16 -13.16 3.25 -0.50
N LEU A 17 -12.55 3.22 0.68
CA LEU A 17 -11.37 2.38 0.93
C LEU A 17 -11.67 0.90 0.66
N LEU A 18 -12.81 0.39 1.10
CA LEU A 18 -13.23 -0.99 0.84
C LEU A 18 -13.51 -1.28 -0.64
N GLY A 19 -14.03 -0.31 -1.40
CA GLY A 19 -14.25 -0.44 -2.85
C GLY A 19 -12.94 -0.41 -3.66
N PHE A 20 -11.99 0.45 -3.28
CA PHE A 20 -10.65 0.48 -3.88
C PHE A 20 -9.75 -0.66 -3.41
N ALA A 21 -10.03 -1.26 -2.24
CA ALA A 21 -9.27 -2.36 -1.59
C ALA A 21 -9.18 -3.65 -2.41
N SER A 22 -10.02 -3.82 -3.41
CA SER A 22 -10.19 -5.10 -4.08
C SER A 22 -9.02 -5.51 -4.99
N GLU A 23 -8.15 -4.58 -5.36
CA GLU A 23 -7.07 -4.84 -6.34
C GLU A 23 -5.65 -4.45 -5.91
N ALA A 24 -5.45 -3.78 -4.76
CA ALA A 24 -4.07 -3.49 -4.31
C ALA A 24 -3.63 -4.39 -3.17
N ASP A 25 -2.34 -4.71 -3.18
CA ASP A 25 -1.69 -5.52 -2.17
C ASP A 25 -1.49 -4.77 -0.85
N ASP A 26 -1.38 -3.44 -0.89
CA ASP A 26 -1.22 -2.62 0.32
C ASP A 26 -1.75 -1.18 0.15
N TYR A 27 -2.02 -0.53 1.29
CA TYR A 27 -2.57 0.82 1.40
C TYR A 27 -1.81 1.65 2.43
N LEU A 28 -1.52 2.90 2.10
CA LEU A 28 -0.83 3.83 2.99
C LEU A 28 -1.46 5.23 2.91
N THR A 29 -1.87 5.77 4.06
CA THR A 29 -2.50 7.09 4.15
C THR A 29 -1.47 8.21 4.34
N LYS A 30 -1.66 9.34 3.68
CA LYS A 30 -0.87 10.57 3.84
C LYS A 30 -1.36 11.38 5.06
N PRO A 31 -0.46 12.08 5.78
CA PRO A 31 0.99 12.05 5.60
C PRO A 31 1.58 10.75 6.13
N PHE A 32 2.60 10.21 5.45
CA PHE A 32 3.34 9.01 5.85
C PHE A 32 4.84 9.30 5.95
N ASN A 33 5.55 8.46 6.71
CA ASN A 33 7.01 8.47 6.72
C ASN A 33 7.55 7.66 5.51
N ALA A 34 8.62 8.16 4.89
CA ALA A 34 9.34 7.45 3.83
C ALA A 34 9.81 6.06 4.27
N ASP A 35 10.25 5.91 5.53
CA ASP A 35 10.69 4.62 6.07
C ASP A 35 9.56 3.58 6.11
N ASP A 36 8.34 4.03 6.42
CA ASP A 36 7.15 3.15 6.42
C ASP A 36 6.84 2.67 5.01
N LEU A 37 6.95 3.55 4.01
CA LEU A 37 6.76 3.18 2.61
C LEU A 37 7.84 2.19 2.15
N LEU A 38 9.11 2.44 2.48
CA LEU A 38 10.23 1.56 2.12
C LEU A 38 10.09 0.16 2.74
N SER A 39 9.66 0.08 4.00
CA SER A 39 9.40 -1.18 4.69
C SER A 39 8.32 -2.01 3.97
N ARG A 40 7.24 -1.35 3.53
CA ARG A 40 6.15 -1.99 2.80
C ARG A 40 6.58 -2.48 1.42
N ILE A 41 7.33 -1.66 0.67
CA ILE A 41 7.90 -2.06 -0.62
C ILE A 41 8.74 -3.33 -0.45
N ARG A 42 9.66 -3.36 0.52
CA ARG A 42 10.51 -4.53 0.80
C ARG A 42 9.73 -5.79 1.15
N LYS A 43 8.56 -5.64 1.78
CA LYS A 43 7.68 -6.77 2.13
C LYS A 43 6.97 -7.36 0.91
N LEU A 44 6.62 -6.53 -0.07
CA LEU A 44 5.89 -6.95 -1.28
C LEU A 44 6.81 -7.44 -2.40
N LEU A 45 8.08 -7.04 -2.39
CA LEU A 45 9.05 -7.58 -3.32
C LEU A 45 9.25 -9.09 -3.03
N PRO A 46 9.23 -9.95 -4.06
CA PRO A 46 9.66 -11.33 -3.89
C PRO A 46 11.08 -11.32 -3.33
N LYS A 47 11.35 -12.18 -2.34
CA LYS A 47 12.74 -12.46 -2.00
C LYS A 47 13.35 -13.07 -3.26
N GLU A 48 14.46 -12.52 -3.73
CA GLU A 48 15.29 -13.29 -4.68
C GLU A 48 15.66 -14.58 -3.93
N ASP A 49 15.00 -15.67 -4.32
CA ASP A 49 15.29 -17.00 -3.82
C ASP A 49 16.80 -17.21 -4.04
N SER A 50 17.54 -17.19 -2.92
CA SER A 50 18.95 -17.58 -2.87
C SER A 50 19.05 -19.09 -2.89
#